data_AF-A0A520EAV4-F1
#
_entry.id   AF-A0A520EAV4-F1
#
_cell.length_a   1.000
_cell.length_b   1.000
_cell.length_c   1.000
_cell.angle_alpha   90.00
_cell.angle_beta   90.00
_cell.angle_gamma   90.00
#
_symmetry.space_group_name_H-M   'P 1'
#
loop_
_entity.id
_entity.type
_entity.pdbx_description
1 polymer ?
#
loop_
_entity_poly.entity_id
_entity_poly.type
_entity_poly.pdbx_seq_one_letter_code
_entity_poly.pdbx_strand_id
1 'polypeptide(L)'
;MLLILFIIAIILFWYVRQFPLKAQDRVIRAEENLRYYSLTGKFLPRELRKSQIIALRFSGDEEFVELVDKAIKSNLTAKDIKAQVKNWRADYYRL
;
A
#
# COMPACT_ATOMS: atom_id res chain seq x y z
N MET A 1 -2.99 -16.57 39.11
CA MET A 1 -3.23 -17.27 37.82
C MET A 1 -4.10 -16.45 36.85
N LEU A 2 -5.28 -15.98 37.27
CA LEU A 2 -6.21 -15.21 36.41
C LEU A 2 -5.64 -13.88 35.87
N LEU A 3 -4.85 -13.16 36.68
CA LEU A 3 -4.26 -11.87 36.29
C LEU A 3 -3.23 -12.02 35.15
N ILE A 4 -2.50 -13.14 35.13
CA ILE A 4 -1.54 -13.46 34.06
C ILE A 4 -2.28 -13.81 32.76
N LEU A 5 -3.36 -14.59 32.85
CA LEU A 5 -4.21 -14.92 31.71
C LEU A 5 -4.82 -13.66 31.07
N PHE A 6 -5.24 -12.68 31.89
CA PHE A 6 -5.79 -11.42 31.41
C PHE A 6 -4.75 -10.59 30.64
N ILE A 7 -3.51 -10.50 31.15
CA ILE A 7 -2.40 -9.80 30.46
C ILE A 7 -2.08 -10.48 29.13
N ILE A 8 -2.01 -11.81 29.09
CA ILE A 8 -1.76 -12.57 27.85
C ILE A 8 -2.87 -12.34 26.84
N ALA A 9 -4.14 -12.29 27.26
CA ALA A 9 -5.28 -12.02 26.38
C ALA A 9 -5.22 -10.62 25.76
N ILE A 10 -4.82 -9.59 26.52
CA ILE A 10 -4.64 -8.23 26.00
C ILE A 10 -3.53 -8.18 24.94
N ILE A 11 -2.39 -8.83 25.22
CA ILE A 11 -1.27 -8.90 24.28
C ILE A 11 -1.67 -9.63 23.00
N LEU A 12 -2.37 -10.77 23.10
CA LEU A 12 -2.88 -11.50 21.95
C LEU A 12 -3.86 -10.67 21.12
N PHE A 13 -4.79 -9.97 21.77
CA PHE A 13 -5.74 -9.08 21.08
C PHE A 13 -5.02 -8.00 20.27
N TRP A 14 -3.98 -7.39 20.83
CA TRP A 14 -3.16 -6.40 20.12
C TRP A 14 -2.45 -7.01 18.91
N TYR A 15 -1.83 -8.19 19.07
CA TYR A 15 -1.11 -8.82 17.97
C TYR A 15 -2.02 -9.29 16.84
N VAL A 16 -3.17 -9.91 17.16
CA VAL A 16 -4.15 -10.36 16.15
C VAL A 16 -4.64 -9.19 15.29
N ARG A 17 -4.73 -7.97 15.84
CA ARG A 17 -5.13 -6.79 15.09
C ARG A 17 -4.01 -6.18 14.23
N GLN A 18 -2.75 -6.26 14.67
CA GLN A 18 -1.62 -5.60 14.02
C GLN A 18 -0.96 -6.45 12.92
N PHE A 19 -0.94 -7.78 13.07
CA PHE A 19 -0.30 -8.67 12.10
C PHE A 19 -0.95 -8.65 10.69
N PRO A 20 -2.29 -8.70 10.55
CA PRO A 20 -2.94 -8.72 9.24
C PRO A 20 -2.67 -7.45 8.43
N LEU A 21 -2.66 -6.28 9.09
CA LEU A 21 -2.40 -4.99 8.44
C LEU A 21 -0.98 -4.94 7.85
N LYS A 22 0.03 -5.42 8.60
CA LYS A 22 1.41 -5.49 8.11
C LYS A 22 1.60 -6.54 7.02
N ALA A 23 0.80 -7.61 7.03
CA ALA A 23 0.78 -8.59 5.95
C ALA A 23 0.17 -7.99 4.68
N GLN A 24 -0.97 -7.30 4.80
CA GLN A 24 -1.61 -6.57 3.70
C GLN A 24 -0.68 -5.55 3.06
N ASP A 25 0.01 -4.71 3.84
CA ASP A 25 0.95 -3.73 3.29
C ASP A 25 2.06 -4.37 2.43
N ARG A 26 2.50 -5.59 2.79
CA ARG A 26 3.50 -6.34 2.03
C ARG A 26 2.89 -6.92 0.74
N VAL A 27 1.67 -7.43 0.82
CA VAL A 27 0.93 -7.94 -0.34
C VAL A 27 0.67 -6.81 -1.34
N ILE A 28 0.15 -5.66 -0.89
CA ILE A 28 -0.08 -4.47 -1.73
C ILE A 28 1.21 -4.06 -2.44
N ARG A 29 2.34 -4.02 -1.72
CA ARG A 29 3.63 -3.69 -2.34
C ARG A 29 4.02 -4.71 -3.42
N ALA A 30 3.79 -6.00 -3.19
CA ALA A 30 4.11 -7.04 -4.16
C ALA A 30 3.20 -6.96 -5.40
N GLU A 31 1.90 -6.73 -5.21
CA GLU A 31 0.92 -6.55 -6.28
C GLU A 31 1.23 -5.34 -7.14
N GLU A 32 1.43 -4.16 -6.54
CA GLU A 32 1.79 -2.96 -7.29
C GLU A 32 3.14 -3.09 -7.99
N ASN A 33 4.10 -3.79 -7.38
CA ASN A 33 5.39 -4.07 -8.01
C ASN A 33 5.24 -4.98 -9.24
N LEU A 34 4.39 -6.00 -9.17
CA LEU A 34 4.08 -6.87 -10.29
C LEU A 34 3.35 -6.08 -11.39
N ARG A 35 2.39 -5.23 -11.03
CA ARG A 35 1.68 -4.35 -11.96
C ARG A 35 2.64 -3.41 -12.69
N TYR A 36 3.53 -2.73 -11.96
CA TYR A 36 4.55 -1.86 -12.54
C TYR A 36 5.50 -2.62 -13.46
N TYR A 37 5.90 -3.83 -13.07
CA TYR A 37 6.73 -4.71 -13.88
C TYR A 37 6.03 -5.16 -15.16
N SER A 38 4.74 -5.48 -15.10
CA SER A 38 3.95 -5.85 -16.28
C SER A 38 3.82 -4.70 -17.28
N LEU A 39 3.78 -3.44 -16.81
CA LEU A 39 3.61 -2.26 -17.65
C LEU A 39 4.94 -1.72 -18.21
N THR A 40 6.03 -1.81 -17.45
CA THR A 40 7.31 -1.15 -17.79
C THR A 40 8.48 -2.11 -18.01
N GLY A 41 8.34 -3.38 -17.63
CA GLY A 41 9.42 -4.35 -17.57
C GLY A 41 10.45 -4.09 -16.47
N LYS A 42 10.21 -3.12 -15.57
CA LYS A 42 11.11 -2.73 -14.48
C LYS A 42 10.45 -2.94 -13.12
N PHE A 43 11.28 -3.13 -12.10
CA PHE A 43 10.78 -3.18 -10.72
C PHE A 43 10.42 -1.79 -10.22
N LEU A 44 9.44 -1.76 -9.33
CA LEU A 44 8.94 -0.54 -8.70
C LEU A 44 10.06 0.09 -7.86
N PRO A 45 10.34 1.38 -8.06
CA PRO A 45 11.51 2.04 -7.48
C PRO A 45 11.46 2.03 -5.95
N ARG A 46 12.61 1.76 -5.32
CA ARG A 46 12.74 1.61 -3.87
C ARG A 46 12.53 2.92 -3.09
N GLU A 47 12.60 4.04 -3.79
CA GLU A 47 12.41 5.41 -3.28
C GLU A 47 10.96 5.67 -2.83
N LEU A 48 9.99 4.91 -3.37
CA LEU A 48 8.59 5.04 -3.00
C LEU A 48 8.33 4.52 -1.58
N ARG A 49 7.70 5.37 -0.78
CA ARG A 49 7.21 5.06 0.56
C ARG A 49 5.96 4.17 0.46
N LYS A 50 5.75 3.30 1.46
CA LYS A 50 4.56 2.43 1.52
C LYS A 50 3.24 3.20 1.37
N SER A 51 3.13 4.37 2.00
CA SER A 51 1.94 5.21 1.92
C SER A 51 1.68 5.74 0.51
N GLN A 52 2.74 6.03 -0.27
CA GLN A 52 2.61 6.43 -1.67
C GLN A 52 2.17 5.25 -2.54
N ILE A 53 2.73 4.05 -2.31
CA ILE A 53 2.33 2.82 -3.02
C ILE A 53 0.83 2.52 -2.79
N ILE A 54 0.37 2.63 -1.54
CA ILE A 54 -1.06 2.45 -1.20
C ILE A 54 -1.94 3.52 -1.89
N ALA A 55 -1.44 4.75 -2.07
CA ALA A 55 -2.15 5.79 -2.81
C ALA A 55 -2.21 5.49 -4.32
N LEU A 56 -1.09 5.04 -4.91
CA LEU A 56 -0.98 4.69 -6.32
C LEU A 56 -1.88 3.52 -6.72
N ARG A 57 -2.21 2.61 -5.80
CA ARG A 57 -3.18 1.52 -6.04
C ARG A 57 -4.52 2.01 -6.60
N PHE A 58 -4.95 3.21 -6.23
CA PHE A 58 -6.23 3.79 -6.69
C PHE A 58 -6.15 4.43 -8.08
N SER A 59 -4.96 4.54 -8.68
CA SER A 59 -4.81 5.06 -10.04
C SER A 59 -5.09 4.00 -11.11
N GLY A 60 -5.59 4.43 -12.27
CA GLY A 60 -5.78 3.57 -13.44
C GLY A 60 -4.46 3.14 -14.08
N ASP A 61 -4.46 2.02 -14.84
CA ASP A 61 -3.23 1.45 -15.43
C ASP A 61 -2.52 2.40 -16.41
N GLU A 62 -3.28 3.24 -17.11
CA GLU A 62 -2.78 4.20 -18.11
C GLU A 62 -1.96 5.33 -17.47
N GLU A 63 -2.35 5.82 -16.29
CA GLU A 63 -1.70 6.94 -15.61
C GLU A 63 -0.74 6.50 -14.49
N PHE A 64 -0.76 5.21 -14.12
CA PHE A 64 0.02 4.66 -13.00
C PHE A 64 1.52 4.88 -13.17
N VAL A 65 2.07 4.58 -14.35
CA VAL A 65 3.52 4.72 -14.61
C VAL A 65 3.95 6.19 -14.55
N GLU A 66 3.16 7.10 -15.15
CA GLU A 66 3.46 8.53 -15.10
C GLU A 66 3.36 9.10 -13.67
N LEU A 67 2.37 8.65 -12.90
CA LEU A 67 2.20 9.07 -11.50
C LEU A 67 3.32 8.55 -10.61
N VAL A 68 3.83 7.34 -10.86
CA VAL A 68 5.04 6.81 -10.19
C VAL A 68 6.23 7.72 -10.43
N ASP A 69 6.49 8.08 -11.70
CA ASP A 69 7.63 8.95 -12.04
C ASP A 69 7.49 10.36 -11.44
N LYS A 70 6.27 10.92 -11.44
CA LYS A 70 5.98 12.21 -10.78
C LYS A 70 6.13 12.12 -9.26
N ALA A 71 5.68 11.04 -8.65
CA ALA A 71 5.79 10.84 -7.21
C ALA A 71 7.25 10.81 -6.74
N ILE A 72 8.14 10.24 -7.56
CA ILE A 72 9.58 10.20 -7.30
C ILE A 72 10.21 11.57 -7.54
N LYS A 73 10.00 12.15 -8.73
CA LYS A 73 10.63 13.42 -9.12
C LYS A 73 10.22 14.59 -8.23
N SER A 74 8.94 14.66 -7.86
CA SER A 74 8.38 15.77 -7.08
C SER A 74 8.16 15.43 -5.61
N ASN A 75 8.60 14.24 -5.16
CA ASN A 75 8.49 13.77 -3.78
C ASN A 75 7.06 13.95 -3.20
N LEU A 76 6.05 13.60 -4.01
CA LEU A 76 4.64 13.86 -3.72
C LEU A 76 4.17 13.11 -2.48
N THR A 77 3.30 13.71 -1.67
CA THR A 77 2.71 12.99 -0.54
C THR A 77 1.60 12.04 -1.03
N ALA A 78 1.24 11.04 -0.22
CA ALA A 78 0.15 10.11 -0.53
C ALA A 78 -1.19 10.83 -0.78
N LYS A 79 -1.39 12.01 -0.17
CA LYS A 79 -2.57 12.85 -0.39
C LYS A 79 -2.54 13.50 -1.78
N ASP A 80 -1.38 14.03 -2.16
CA ASP A 80 -1.21 14.68 -3.47
C ASP A 80 -1.35 13.68 -4.61
N ILE A 81 -0.82 12.46 -4.43
CA ILE A 81 -1.00 11.36 -5.40
C ILE A 81 -2.48 11.10 -5.61
N LYS A 82 -3.26 10.92 -4.53
CA LYS A 82 -4.71 10.69 -4.62
C LYS A 82 -5.46 11.84 -5.29
N ALA A 83 -5.02 13.08 -5.07
CA ALA A 83 -5.62 14.26 -5.70
C ALA A 83 -5.32 14.35 -7.21
N GLN A 84 -4.23 13.74 -7.67
CA GLN A 84 -3.82 13.73 -9.08
C GLN A 84 -4.37 12.55 -9.89
N VAL A 85 -4.98 11.56 -9.23
CA VAL A 85 -5.64 10.42 -9.91
C VAL A 85 -6.82 10.92 -10.72
N LYS A 86 -6.78 10.71 -12.05
CA LYS A 86 -7.90 11.05 -12.93
C LYS A 86 -8.86 9.89 -13.10
N ASN A 87 -8.34 8.67 -13.22
CA ASN A 87 -9.13 7.47 -13.39
C ASN A 87 -9.11 6.66 -12.09
N TRP A 88 -10.12 6.88 -11.25
CA TRP A 88 -10.19 6.26 -9.94
C TRP A 88 -10.56 4.79 -10.04
N ARG A 89 -9.62 3.91 -9.72
CA ARG A 89 -9.83 2.48 -9.57
C ARG A 89 -10.31 2.17 -8.16
N ALA A 90 -11.59 1.85 -8.02
CA ALA A 90 -12.14 1.41 -6.74
C ALA A 90 -11.53 0.04 -6.34
N ASP A 91 -11.16 -0.07 -5.06
CA ASP A 91 -10.76 -1.33 -4.49
C ASP A 91 -12.00 -2.15 -4.10
N TYR A 92 -12.35 -3.10 -4.97
CA TYR A 92 -13.51 -3.97 -4.77
C TYR A 92 -13.23 -5.17 -3.86
N TYR A 93 -11.96 -5.44 -3.52
CA TYR A 93 -11.58 -6.60 -2.71
C TYR A 93 -11.25 -6.18 -1.27
N ARG A 94 -12.29 -5.75 -0.54
CA ARG A 94 -12.23 -5.47 0.90
C ARG A 94 -12.79 -6.68 1.66
N LEU A 95 -11.94 -7.67 1.94
CA LEU A 95 -12.22 -8.80 2.84
C LEU A 95 -11.39 -8.67 4.12
#